data_AF-U5D5B0-F1
#
_entry.id   AF-U5D5B0-F1
#
_cell.length_a   1.000
_cell.length_b   1.000
_cell.length_c   1.000
_cell.angle_alpha   90.00
_cell.angle_beta   90.00
_cell.angle_gamma   90.00
#
_symmetry.space_group_name_H-M   'P 1'
#
loop_
_entity.id
_entity.type
_entity.pdbx_description
1 polymer ?
#
loop_
_entity_poly.entity_id
_entity_poly.type
_entity_poly.pdbx_seq_one_letter_code
_entity_poly.pdbx_strand_id
1 'polypeptide(L)' 'MQAATNSAYKNGRQWFIATTGDPDSNEDFRPANKLANSRSSVQEVLDKDVKENPIMIYMKGVPEAPRCGFSALAVKVL' A
#
# COMPACT_ATOMS: atom_id res chain seq x y z
N MET A 1 15.72 22.35 -19.35
CA MET A 1 14.49 22.88 -19.97
C MET A 1 13.33 22.00 -19.53
N GLN A 2 12.38 22.61 -18.80
CA GLN A 2 11.02 22.18 -18.47
C GLN A 2 10.83 20.89 -17.65
N ALA A 3 10.83 21.03 -16.31
CA ALA A 3 10.21 20.06 -15.41
C ALA A 3 8.69 20.32 -15.40
N ALA A 4 7.91 19.41 -15.99
CA ALA A 4 6.46 19.49 -15.98
C ALA A 4 5.92 19.04 -14.61
N THR A 5 5.68 20.01 -13.72
CA THR A 5 5.02 19.78 -12.43
C THR A 5 3.51 19.60 -12.65
N ASN A 6 3.06 18.37 -12.84
CA ASN A 6 1.62 18.09 -12.91
C ASN A 6 1.03 18.08 -11.49
N SER A 7 0.53 19.24 -11.05
CA SER A 7 -0.21 19.37 -9.79
C SER A 7 -1.67 18.94 -10.01
N ALA A 8 -2.07 17.81 -9.45
CA ALA A 8 -3.48 17.42 -9.42
C ALA A 8 -4.17 18.04 -8.20
N TYR A 9 -4.99 19.07 -8.43
CA TYR A 9 -5.84 19.68 -7.41
C TYR A 9 -7.22 19.03 -7.43
N LYS A 10 -7.64 18.43 -6.31
CA LYS A 10 -9.05 18.10 -6.06
C LYS A 10 -9.42 18.50 -4.62
N ASN A 11 -10.54 19.18 -4.47
CA ASN A 11 -11.14 19.60 -3.19
C ASN A 11 -10.18 20.37 -2.27
N GLY A 12 -9.46 21.37 -2.81
CA GLY A 12 -8.70 22.32 -2.00
C GLY A 12 -7.50 21.76 -1.24
N ARG A 13 -7.10 20.51 -1.53
CA ARG A 13 -5.87 19.90 -0.99
C ARG A 13 -4.91 19.64 -2.14
N GLN A 14 -3.74 20.26 -2.07
CA GLN A 14 -2.63 19.96 -2.97
C GLN A 14 -1.98 18.66 -2.49
N TRP A 15 -2.04 17.62 -3.31
CA TRP A 15 -1.30 16.39 -3.05
C TRP A 15 -0.17 16.29 -4.07
N PHE A 16 1.06 16.30 -3.58
CA PHE A 16 2.22 15.96 -4.40
C PHE A 16 2.16 14.45 -4.69
N ILE A 17 1.75 14.08 -5.90
CA ILE A 17 1.98 12.71 -6.38
C ILE A 17 3.46 12.68 -6.78
N ALA A 18 4.27 11.93 -6.03
CA ALA A 18 5.67 11.70 -6.38
C ALA A 18 5.75 11.07 -7.76
N THR A 19 6.24 11.84 -8.74
CA THR A 19 6.60 11.32 -10.05
C THR A 19 8.08 10.93 -9.99
N THR A 20 8.33 9.69 -10.35
CA THR A 20 9.62 9.07 -10.73
C THR A 20 10.77 10.06 -10.96
N GLY A 21 11.81 10.03 -10.12
CA GLY A 21 13.07 10.75 -10.41
C GLY A 21 13.88 11.26 -9.22
N ASP A 22 13.45 11.06 -7.98
CA ASP A 22 14.21 11.48 -6.81
C ASP A 22 15.27 10.42 -6.43
N PRO A 23 16.58 10.73 -6.45
CA PRO A 23 17.63 9.78 -6.08
C PRO A 23 17.58 9.34 -4.61
N ASP A 24 16.80 10.03 -3.76
CA ASP A 24 16.66 9.71 -2.33
C ASP A 24 15.34 8.96 -2.01
N SER A 25 14.52 8.68 -3.04
CA SER A 25 13.31 7.87 -2.88
C SER A 25 13.65 6.39 -2.95
N ASN A 26 13.73 5.75 -1.79
CA ASN A 26 13.93 4.30 -1.70
C ASN A 26 12.78 3.53 -2.37
N GLU A 27 13.12 2.42 -3.04
CA GLU A 27 12.20 1.59 -3.81
C GLU A 27 11.02 1.01 -3.00
N ASP A 28 11.16 0.94 -1.67
CA ASP A 28 10.12 0.50 -0.75
C ASP A 28 8.88 1.41 -0.68
N PHE A 29 8.95 2.64 -1.22
CA PHE A 29 7.81 3.55 -1.28
C PHE A 29 7.02 3.49 -2.58
N ARG A 30 7.37 2.59 -3.51
CA ARG A 30 6.59 2.39 -4.73
C ARG A 30 5.20 1.82 -4.40
N PRO A 31 4.13 2.34 -5.01
CA PRO A 31 2.80 1.77 -4.82
C PRO A 31 2.76 0.35 -5.37
N ALA A 32 2.72 -0.64 -4.49
CA ALA A 32 2.57 -2.05 -4.85
C ALA A 32 1.11 -2.31 -5.23
N ASN A 33 0.79 -2.21 -6.53
CA ASN A 33 -0.55 -2.53 -7.01
C ASN A 33 -0.72 -4.05 -7.10
N LYS A 34 -1.21 -4.68 -6.03
CA LYS A 34 -1.46 -6.14 -5.99
C LYS A 34 -2.55 -6.62 -6.95
N LEU A 35 -3.27 -5.69 -7.59
CA LEU A 35 -4.37 -5.97 -8.54
C LEU A 35 -3.95 -5.81 -10.01
N ALA A 36 -2.68 -5.52 -10.29
CA ALA A 36 -2.21 -5.29 -11.65
C ALA A 36 -2.45 -6.47 -12.61
N ASN A 37 -2.81 -7.66 -12.12
CA ASN A 37 -3.03 -8.86 -12.94
C ASN A 37 -4.32 -9.65 -12.62
N SER A 38 -5.25 -9.11 -11.82
CA SER A 38 -6.52 -9.78 -11.47
C SER A 38 -7.69 -8.88 -11.82
N ARG A 39 -8.63 -9.37 -12.65
CA ARG A 39 -9.83 -8.63 -13.08
C ARG A 39 -10.90 -8.44 -11.98
N SER A 40 -10.62 -8.85 -10.75
CA SER A 40 -11.54 -8.71 -9.62
C SER A 40 -11.40 -7.34 -8.96
N SER A 41 -12.52 -6.79 -8.49
CA SER A 41 -12.49 -5.55 -7.72
C SER A 41 -11.79 -5.76 -6.36
N VAL A 42 -11.19 -4.69 -5.79
CA VAL A 42 -10.61 -4.72 -4.43
C VAL A 42 -11.64 -5.25 -3.42
N GLN A 43 -12.89 -4.78 -3.56
CA GLN A 43 -14.01 -5.16 -2.70
C GLN A 43 -14.27 -6.67 -2.72
N GLU A 44 -14.28 -7.31 -3.88
CA GLU A 44 -14.51 -8.77 -3.97
C GLU A 44 -13.46 -9.57 -3.22
N VAL A 45 -12.19 -9.15 -3.29
CA VAL A 45 -11.09 -9.83 -2.59
C VAL A 45 -11.24 -9.66 -1.07
N LEU A 46 -11.50 -8.44 -0.61
CA LEU A 46 -11.68 -8.17 0.82
C LEU A 46 -12.90 -8.90 1.38
N ASP A 47 -14.02 -8.92 0.64
CA ASP A 47 -15.23 -9.63 1.05
C ASP A 47 -15.01 -11.13 1.19
N LYS A 48 -14.20 -11.72 0.30
CA LYS A 48 -13.85 -13.14 0.36
C LYS A 48 -12.97 -13.43 1.56
N ASP A 49 -11.89 -12.65 1.72
CA ASP A 49 -10.91 -12.82 2.79
C ASP A 49 -11.56 -12.77 4.20
N VAL A 50 -12.46 -11.81 4.42
CA VAL A 50 -13.16 -11.63 5.71
C VAL A 50 -14.19 -12.72 5.97
N LYS A 51 -14.84 -13.28 4.93
CA LYS A 51 -15.83 -14.36 5.09
C LYS A 51 -15.18 -15.72 5.33
N GLU A 52 -14.03 -15.99 4.71
CA GLU A 52 -13.34 -17.28 4.79
C GLU A 52 -12.55 -17.44 6.10
N ASN A 53 -12.04 -16.34 6.66
CA ASN A 53 -11.14 -16.37 7.81
C ASN A 53 -11.80 -15.74 9.04
N PRO A 54 -12.23 -16.52 10.04
CA PRO A 54 -12.89 -15.98 11.24
C PRO A 54 -11.97 -15.07 12.06
N ILE A 55 -10.66 -15.27 11.96
CA ILE A 55 -9.62 -14.42 12.57
C ILE A 55 -8.55 -14.19 11.50
N MET A 56 -8.33 -12.93 11.12
CA MET A 56 -7.37 -12.54 10.08
C MET A 56 -6.77 -11.16 10.39
N ILE A 57 -5.51 -10.95 9.99
CA ILE A 57 -4.84 -9.65 10.05
C ILE A 57 -4.08 -9.36 8.74
N TYR A 58 -4.24 -8.14 8.22
CA TYR A 58 -3.35 -7.61 7.18
C TYR A 58 -2.14 -6.94 7.84
N MET A 59 -0.93 -7.31 7.42
CA MET A 59 0.32 -6.82 8.01
C MET A 59 1.35 -6.39 6.96
N LYS A 60 2.33 -5.56 7.38
CA LYS A 60 3.47 -5.20 6.55
C LYS A 60 4.56 -6.26 6.72
N GLY A 61 4.79 -7.08 5.70
CA GLY A 61 5.72 -8.21 5.75
C GLY A 61 4.98 -9.54 5.89
N VAL A 62 5.65 -10.53 6.46
CA VAL A 62 5.09 -11.86 6.78
C VAL A 62 5.29 -12.14 8.28
N PRO A 63 4.55 -13.09 8.89
CA PRO A 63 4.66 -13.37 10.32
C PRO A 63 6.10 -13.69 10.78
N GLU A 64 6.89 -14.37 9.96
CA GLU A 64 8.29 -14.73 10.23
C GLU A 64 9.26 -13.55 10.06
N ALA A 65 8.87 -12.53 9.29
CA ALA A 65 9.69 -11.37 8.96
C ALA A 65 8.83 -10.08 8.83
N PRO A 66 8.36 -9.50 9.95
CA PRO A 66 7.57 -8.27 9.93
C PRO A 66 8.45 -7.07 9.53
N ARG A 67 7.90 -6.18 8.69
CA ARG A 67 8.59 -5.00 8.16
C ARG A 67 8.12 -3.67 8.78
N CYS A 68 7.40 -3.74 9.91
CA CYS A 68 6.89 -2.59 10.65
C CYS A 68 6.77 -2.94 12.14
N GLY A 69 7.10 -2.00 13.04
CA GLY A 69 7.00 -2.20 14.49
C GLY A 69 5.58 -2.55 14.97
N PHE A 70 4.55 -1.93 14.39
CA PHE A 70 3.15 -2.27 14.70
C PHE A 70 2.81 -3.70 14.28
N SER A 71 3.24 -4.11 13.08
CA SER A 71 3.04 -5.48 12.60
C SER A 71 3.79 -6.51 13.45
N ALA A 72 5.00 -6.20 13.90
CA ALA A 72 5.77 -7.07 14.79
C ALA A 72 5.10 -7.23 16.17
N LEU A 73 4.55 -6.15 16.73
CA LEU A 73 3.80 -6.22 17.99
C LEU A 73 2.51 -7.03 17.85
N ALA A 74 1.78 -6.86 16.74
CA ALA A 74 0.55 -7.60 16.50
C ALA A 74 0.81 -9.12 16.43
N VAL A 75 1.84 -9.55 15.69
CA VAL A 75 2.24 -10.99 15.62
C VAL A 75 2.68 -11.53 16.98
N LYS A 76 3.24 -10.70 17.86
CA LYS A 76 3.67 -11.12 19.20
C LYS A 76 2.50 -11.37 20.16
N VAL A 77 1.36 -10.70 19.95
CA VAL A 77 0.21 -10.72 20.86
C VAL A 77 -0.85 -11.74 20.42
N LEU A 78 -0.96 -11.98 19.10
CA LEU A 78 -1.83 -13.01 18.52
C LEU A 78 -1.22 -14.40 18.65
#